data_AF-A0A7S1H8P8-F1
#
_entry.id   AF-A0A7S1H8P8-F1
#
_cell.length_a   1.000
_cell.length_b   1.000
_cell.length_c   1.000
_cell.angle_alpha   90.00
_cell.angle_beta   90.00
_cell.angle_gamma   90.00
#
_symmetry.space_group_name_H-M   'P 1'
#
loop_
_entity.id
_entity.type
_entity.pdbx_description
1 polymer ?
#
loop_
_entity_poly.entity_id
_entity_poly.type
_entity_poly.pdbx_seq_one_letter_code
_entity_poly.pdbx_strand_id
1 'polypeptide(L)'
;ITRCLAEVLEGGSSEAPLGHLEGLSAEGIREYCVRVFAPSLARVLEKEVATIKAAREEASRKEEDVGGGNDKFADTAVFGELPEFHEGLAGKIGLPNPNLMEGIKAEHCGMDNSHKTFVPPNYPIETTPAKEYAAVTDEEEGLRASKASGGKRNVRRLAQLREHATAKEAGLLDAEIIALLLYTGPMYMLYNAVLRRFPDHHVKALGGNRYATTINCIVSGIIKLSRLMKLPSERLVFRGLGGREVPEAFKVADG
;
A
#
# COMPACT_ATOMS: atom_id res chain seq x y z
N ILE A 1 -14.79 14.89 16.36
CA ILE A 1 -16.20 15.21 16.70
C ILE A 1 -16.61 16.54 16.08
N THR A 2 -15.94 17.64 16.37
CA THR A 2 -16.25 19.00 15.87
C THR A 2 -16.33 19.14 14.34
N ARG A 3 -15.45 18.49 13.57
CA ARG A 3 -15.48 18.57 12.10
C ARG A 3 -16.69 17.86 11.46
N CYS A 4 -17.12 16.72 12.01
CA CYS A 4 -18.34 16.04 11.55
C CYS A 4 -19.61 16.80 11.95
N LEU A 5 -19.59 17.49 13.09
CA LEU A 5 -20.72 18.31 13.53
C LEU A 5 -20.95 19.50 12.58
N ALA A 6 -19.88 20.10 12.05
CA ALA A 6 -19.97 21.22 11.11
C ALA A 6 -20.75 20.91 9.82
N GLU A 7 -20.77 19.65 9.38
CA GLU A 7 -21.47 19.23 8.15
C GLU A 7 -22.97 18.97 8.37
N VAL A 8 -23.38 18.80 9.63
CA VAL A 8 -24.76 18.44 10.01
C VAL A 8 -25.49 19.63 10.65
N LEU A 9 -24.74 20.60 11.18
CA LEU A 9 -25.27 21.81 11.79
C LEU A 9 -25.44 22.90 10.75
N GLU A 10 -26.63 23.52 10.75
CA GLU A 10 -26.93 24.67 9.91
C GLU A 10 -25.97 25.83 10.25
N GLY A 11 -25.24 26.35 9.26
CA GLY A 11 -24.24 27.40 9.45
C GLY A 11 -22.91 26.93 10.07
N GLY A 12 -22.71 25.62 10.27
CA GLY A 12 -21.44 25.05 10.69
C GLY A 12 -20.38 25.15 9.59
N SER A 13 -19.15 25.54 9.96
CA SER A 13 -18.00 25.51 9.06
C SER A 13 -16.80 24.81 9.70
N SER A 14 -15.77 24.52 8.92
CA SER A 14 -14.50 23.97 9.43
C SER A 14 -13.83 24.90 10.45
N GLU A 15 -14.12 26.20 10.40
CA GLU A 15 -13.56 27.24 11.25
C GLU A 15 -14.47 27.59 12.44
N ALA A 16 -15.79 27.40 12.29
CA ALA A 16 -16.79 27.65 13.33
C ALA A 16 -17.82 26.49 13.36
N PRO A 17 -17.47 25.31 13.91
CA PRO A 17 -18.30 24.12 13.84
C PRO A 17 -19.60 24.21 14.65
N LEU A 18 -19.68 25.14 15.60
CA LEU A 18 -20.85 25.38 16.44
C LEU A 18 -21.41 26.80 16.27
N GLY A 19 -21.00 27.53 15.22
CA GLY A 19 -21.24 28.98 15.12
C GLY A 19 -22.71 29.40 15.23
N HIS A 20 -23.64 28.57 14.76
CA HIS A 20 -25.07 28.82 14.91
C HIS A 20 -25.60 28.62 16.35
N LEU A 21 -24.97 27.73 17.13
CA LEU A 21 -25.35 27.41 18.50
C LEU A 21 -24.83 28.43 19.52
N GLU A 22 -23.77 29.17 19.19
CA GLU A 22 -23.15 30.16 20.09
C GLU A 22 -24.10 31.31 20.48
N GLY A 23 -25.11 31.59 19.64
CA GLY A 23 -26.12 32.63 19.88
C GLY A 23 -27.39 32.16 20.58
N LEU A 24 -27.52 30.87 20.91
CA LEU A 24 -28.76 30.29 21.46
C LEU A 24 -28.72 30.14 22.99
N SER A 25 -29.88 30.26 23.63
CA SER A 25 -30.03 29.93 25.05
C SER A 25 -29.97 28.41 25.29
N ALA A 26 -29.80 27.99 26.55
CA ALA A 26 -29.79 26.57 26.89
C ALA A 26 -31.09 25.84 26.50
N GLU A 27 -32.26 26.48 26.61
CA GLU A 27 -33.52 25.95 26.05
C GLU A 27 -33.47 25.89 24.51
N GLY A 28 -32.98 26.93 23.85
CA GLY A 28 -32.89 26.99 22.38
C GLY A 28 -31.99 25.92 21.78
N ILE A 29 -30.87 25.62 22.45
CA ILE A 29 -29.97 24.52 22.06
C ILE A 29 -30.69 23.17 22.19
N ARG A 30 -31.45 22.95 23.27
CA ARG A 30 -32.20 21.70 23.45
C ARG A 30 -33.27 21.53 22.37
N GLU A 31 -34.02 22.58 22.05
CA GLU A 31 -35.04 22.54 21.00
C GLU A 31 -34.42 22.27 19.62
N TYR A 32 -33.32 22.97 19.30
CA TYR A 32 -32.58 22.76 18.06
C TYR A 32 -32.05 21.32 17.93
N CYS A 33 -31.51 20.76 19.02
CA CYS A 33 -31.02 19.38 19.05
C CYS A 33 -32.12 18.36 18.70
N VAL A 34 -33.33 18.57 19.20
CA VAL A 34 -34.46 17.65 18.96
C VAL A 34 -35.08 17.86 17.58
N ARG A 35 -35.30 19.11 17.17
CA ARG A 35 -36.06 19.41 15.94
C ARG A 35 -35.23 19.39 14.67
N VAL A 36 -33.95 19.72 14.74
CA VAL A 36 -33.10 19.97 13.57
C VAL A 36 -31.91 19.01 13.54
N PHE A 37 -31.14 18.94 14.62
CA PHE A 37 -29.92 18.15 14.65
C PHE A 37 -30.20 16.64 14.60
N ALA A 38 -31.09 16.11 15.47
CA ALA A 38 -31.37 14.68 15.51
C ALA A 38 -31.91 14.11 14.17
N PRO A 39 -32.86 14.76 13.47
CA PRO A 39 -33.30 14.30 12.15
C PRO A 39 -32.21 14.40 11.08
N SER A 40 -31.38 15.45 11.13
CA SER A 40 -30.29 15.65 10.17
C SER A 40 -29.18 14.62 10.35
N LEU A 41 -28.83 14.33 11.60
CA LEU A 41 -27.88 13.27 11.95
C LEU A 41 -28.40 11.88 11.56
N ALA A 42 -29.69 11.61 11.81
CA ALA A 42 -30.32 10.35 11.39
C ALA A 42 -30.22 10.15 9.87
N ARG A 43 -30.55 11.16 9.06
CA ARG A 43 -30.40 11.12 7.59
C ARG A 43 -28.97 10.83 7.13
N VAL A 44 -27.97 11.45 7.76
CA VAL A 44 -26.56 11.23 7.42
C VAL A 44 -26.17 9.79 7.76
N LEU A 45 -26.51 9.32 8.96
CA LEU A 45 -26.23 7.94 9.36
C LEU A 45 -26.96 6.92 8.49
N GLU A 46 -28.22 7.17 8.11
CA GLU A 46 -28.98 6.33 7.19
C GLU A 46 -28.30 6.25 5.81
N LYS A 47 -27.83 7.39 5.28
CA LYS A 47 -27.09 7.44 4.01
C LYS A 47 -25.77 6.68 4.09
N GLU A 48 -25.01 6.85 5.18
CA GLU A 48 -23.75 6.12 5.39
C GLU A 48 -23.99 4.61 5.54
N VAL A 49 -25.01 4.21 6.32
CA VAL A 49 -25.39 2.80 6.46
C VAL A 49 -25.86 2.22 5.12
N ALA A 50 -26.63 2.95 4.32
CA ALA A 50 -27.03 2.52 2.98
C ALA A 50 -25.82 2.39 2.05
N THR A 51 -24.85 3.29 2.15
CA THR A 51 -23.58 3.23 1.38
C THR A 51 -22.75 2.03 1.80
N ILE A 52 -22.65 1.73 3.10
CA ILE A 52 -21.96 0.55 3.63
C ILE A 52 -22.68 -0.74 3.19
N LYS A 53 -24.02 -0.77 3.22
CA LYS A 53 -24.81 -1.92 2.76
C LYS A 53 -24.64 -2.14 1.26
N ALA A 54 -24.72 -1.09 0.44
CA ALA A 54 -24.48 -1.17 -0.99
C ALA A 54 -23.04 -1.64 -1.29
N ALA A 55 -22.04 -1.13 -0.57
CA ALA A 55 -20.66 -1.58 -0.70
C ALA A 55 -20.47 -3.05 -0.27
N ARG A 56 -21.21 -3.52 0.75
CA ARG A 56 -21.21 -4.94 1.16
C ARG A 56 -21.93 -5.84 0.14
N GLU A 57 -23.04 -5.41 -0.43
CA GLU A 57 -23.77 -6.14 -1.48
C GLU A 57 -23.02 -6.14 -2.82
N GLU A 58 -22.25 -5.09 -3.10
CA GLU A 58 -21.34 -5.05 -4.24
C GLU A 58 -20.10 -5.91 -3.98
N ALA A 59 -19.60 -5.96 -2.74
CA ALA A 59 -18.54 -6.88 -2.33
C ALA A 59 -19.02 -8.35 -2.39
N SER A 60 -20.23 -8.67 -1.95
CA SER A 60 -20.78 -10.03 -2.02
C SER A 60 -21.09 -10.46 -3.45
N ARG A 61 -21.56 -9.55 -4.32
CA ARG A 61 -21.68 -9.82 -5.76
C ARG A 61 -20.32 -10.02 -6.44
N LYS A 62 -19.28 -9.33 -5.98
CA LYS A 62 -17.89 -9.59 -6.41
C LYS A 62 -17.33 -10.89 -5.85
N GLU A 63 -17.80 -11.39 -4.71
CA GLU A 63 -17.45 -12.73 -4.20
C GLU A 63 -18.08 -13.86 -5.04
N GLU A 64 -19.26 -13.65 -5.62
CA GLU A 64 -19.90 -14.63 -6.52
C GLU A 64 -19.31 -14.63 -7.94
N ASP A 65 -18.74 -13.50 -8.42
CA ASP A 65 -18.21 -13.35 -9.80
C ASP A 65 -16.68 -13.30 -9.87
N VAL A 66 -15.96 -13.37 -8.74
CA VAL A 66 -14.49 -13.33 -8.71
C VAL A 66 -13.94 -14.33 -7.69
N GLY A 67 -13.51 -15.49 -8.17
CA GLY A 67 -12.57 -16.39 -7.47
C GLY A 67 -11.17 -15.79 -7.32
N GLY A 68 -11.08 -14.63 -6.66
CA GLY A 68 -9.89 -13.80 -6.57
C GLY A 68 -10.01 -12.83 -5.40
N GLY A 69 -9.91 -13.38 -4.19
CA GLY A 69 -9.72 -12.62 -2.97
C GLY A 69 -8.43 -11.79 -3.02
N ASN A 70 -8.43 -10.67 -2.31
CA ASN A 70 -7.31 -9.76 -2.20
C ASN A 70 -6.10 -10.50 -1.59
N ASP A 71 -4.93 -10.46 -2.24
CA ASP A 71 -3.82 -11.39 -1.95
C ASP A 71 -2.93 -11.07 -0.75
N LYS A 72 -3.24 -9.97 -0.09
CA LYS A 72 -2.75 -9.70 1.25
C LYS A 72 -3.50 -10.55 2.30
N PHE A 73 -4.53 -11.28 1.88
CA PHE A 73 -5.56 -11.93 2.69
C PHE A 73 -5.72 -13.42 2.31
N ALA A 74 -4.61 -14.17 2.29
CA ALA A 74 -4.64 -15.62 2.18
C ALA A 74 -5.05 -16.28 3.52
N ASP A 75 -5.89 -17.32 3.46
CA ASP A 75 -6.32 -18.13 4.62
C ASP A 75 -5.16 -18.86 5.32
N THR A 76 -4.01 -19.00 4.66
CA THR A 76 -2.83 -19.66 5.22
C THR A 76 -1.58 -18.81 4.97
N ALA A 77 -0.84 -18.50 6.03
CA ALA A 77 0.43 -17.80 5.91
C ALA A 77 1.50 -18.78 5.39
N VAL A 78 1.93 -18.60 4.14
CA VAL A 78 3.05 -19.36 3.56
C VAL A 78 4.38 -18.74 4.03
N PHE A 79 5.20 -19.54 4.71
CA PHE A 79 6.54 -19.18 5.17
C PHE A 79 7.59 -19.99 4.41
N GLY A 80 8.82 -19.48 4.35
CA GLY A 80 9.93 -20.20 3.75
C GLY A 80 10.42 -21.35 4.62
N GLU A 81 10.95 -22.39 3.98
CA GLU A 81 11.51 -23.57 4.65
C GLU A 81 13.00 -23.42 4.95
N LEU A 82 13.54 -24.26 5.86
CA LEU A 82 14.95 -24.23 6.27
C LEU A 82 15.96 -24.34 5.09
N PRO A 83 15.72 -25.15 4.03
CA PRO A 83 16.58 -25.16 2.85
C PRO A 83 16.63 -23.80 2.12
N GLU A 84 15.51 -23.10 2.02
CA GLU A 84 15.46 -21.77 1.40
C GLU A 84 16.28 -20.74 2.21
N PHE A 85 16.39 -20.93 3.52
CA PHE A 85 17.26 -20.11 4.37
C PHE A 85 18.75 -20.37 4.08
N HIS A 86 19.14 -21.62 3.85
CA HIS A 86 20.54 -22.00 3.59
C HIS A 86 21.02 -21.67 2.17
N GLU A 87 20.17 -21.87 1.17
CA GLU A 87 20.48 -21.53 -0.23
C GLU A 87 20.55 -20.01 -0.47
N GLY A 88 19.90 -19.25 0.41
CA GLY A 88 19.84 -17.80 0.36
C GLY A 88 19.10 -17.28 -0.86
N LEU A 89 19.20 -15.96 -1.07
CA LEU A 89 18.47 -15.29 -2.14
C LEU A 89 18.89 -15.79 -3.53
N ALA A 90 20.19 -16.07 -3.72
CA ALA A 90 20.73 -16.54 -4.99
C ALA A 90 20.17 -17.89 -5.42
N GLY A 91 20.01 -18.86 -4.49
CA GLY A 91 19.36 -20.13 -4.81
C GLY A 91 17.87 -19.96 -5.15
N LYS A 92 17.19 -19.00 -4.50
CA LYS A 92 15.76 -18.78 -4.69
C LYS A 92 15.39 -18.08 -6.00
N ILE A 93 16.08 -17.00 -6.35
CA ILE A 93 15.72 -16.16 -7.52
C ILE A 93 16.81 -16.09 -8.58
N GLY A 94 18.01 -16.62 -8.31
CA GLY A 94 19.16 -16.53 -9.21
C GLY A 94 20.09 -15.36 -8.87
N LEU A 95 21.22 -15.31 -9.59
CA LEU A 95 22.19 -14.23 -9.48
C LEU A 95 21.70 -12.97 -10.22
N PRO A 96 22.03 -11.76 -9.73
CA PRO A 96 21.71 -10.52 -10.43
C PRO A 96 22.52 -10.39 -11.73
N ASN A 97 22.01 -9.61 -12.68
CA ASN A 97 22.81 -9.19 -13.83
C ASN A 97 24.00 -8.34 -13.35
N PRO A 98 25.24 -8.57 -13.82
CA PRO A 98 26.40 -7.75 -13.46
C PRO A 98 26.23 -6.27 -13.81
N ASN A 99 25.48 -5.96 -14.87
CA ASN A 99 25.04 -4.60 -15.16
C ASN A 99 23.66 -4.35 -14.55
N LEU A 100 23.66 -3.84 -13.32
CA LEU A 100 22.44 -3.72 -12.50
C LEU A 100 21.35 -2.88 -13.19
N MET A 101 21.72 -1.75 -13.80
CA MET A 101 20.76 -0.86 -14.45
C MET A 101 20.11 -1.52 -15.67
N GLU A 102 20.92 -2.19 -16.50
CA GLU A 102 20.40 -2.96 -17.64
C GLU A 102 19.54 -4.13 -17.20
N GLY A 103 19.95 -4.84 -16.14
CA GLY A 103 19.18 -5.93 -15.56
C GLY A 103 17.81 -5.49 -15.05
N ILE A 104 17.75 -4.40 -14.27
CA ILE A 104 16.47 -3.85 -13.79
C ILE A 104 15.59 -3.44 -14.99
N LYS A 105 16.15 -2.74 -15.99
CA LYS A 105 15.41 -2.34 -17.19
C LYS A 105 14.87 -3.55 -17.95
N ALA A 106 15.69 -4.57 -18.18
CA ALA A 106 15.30 -5.78 -18.88
C ALA A 106 14.17 -6.51 -18.15
N GLU A 107 14.27 -6.65 -16.82
CA GLU A 107 13.25 -7.28 -15.98
C GLU A 107 11.89 -6.56 -16.04
N HIS A 108 11.87 -5.24 -16.26
CA HIS A 108 10.63 -4.46 -16.25
C HIS A 108 10.08 -4.17 -17.65
N CYS A 109 10.92 -4.10 -18.67
CA CYS A 109 10.55 -3.66 -20.01
C CYS A 109 10.73 -4.72 -21.11
N GLY A 110 11.43 -5.83 -20.84
CA GLY A 110 11.78 -6.84 -21.84
C GLY A 110 11.28 -8.25 -21.57
N MET A 111 10.51 -8.46 -20.51
CA MET A 111 9.98 -9.77 -20.12
C MET A 111 8.52 -9.94 -20.55
N ASP A 112 8.03 -11.17 -20.63
CA ASP A 112 6.66 -11.48 -21.05
C ASP A 112 5.59 -10.79 -20.19
N ASN A 113 5.90 -10.46 -18.94
CA ASN A 113 4.99 -9.76 -18.03
C ASN A 113 5.16 -8.24 -18.02
N SER A 114 6.10 -7.66 -18.77
CA SER A 114 6.42 -6.23 -18.77
C SER A 114 5.25 -5.31 -19.09
N HIS A 115 4.32 -5.80 -19.91
CA HIS A 115 3.13 -5.06 -20.34
C HIS A 115 1.82 -5.66 -19.83
N LYS A 116 1.88 -6.70 -18.98
CA LYS A 116 0.69 -7.25 -18.34
C LYS A 116 0.20 -6.28 -17.27
N THR A 117 -1.08 -5.97 -17.31
CA THR A 117 -1.69 -5.07 -16.33
C THR A 117 -1.88 -5.75 -14.99
N PHE A 118 -1.76 -4.96 -13.92
CA PHE A 118 -2.10 -5.39 -12.57
C PHE A 118 -2.61 -4.20 -11.75
N VAL A 119 -3.40 -4.51 -10.72
CA VAL A 119 -3.97 -3.52 -9.80
C VAL A 119 -3.47 -3.82 -8.38
N PRO A 120 -2.54 -3.02 -7.82
CA PRO A 120 -2.06 -3.24 -6.47
C PRO A 120 -3.13 -2.86 -5.43
N PRO A 121 -3.36 -3.66 -4.37
CA PRO A 121 -4.41 -3.39 -3.37
C PRO A 121 -4.33 -2.03 -2.66
N ASN A 122 -3.13 -1.46 -2.55
CA ASN A 122 -2.89 -0.21 -1.82
C ASN A 122 -3.05 1.05 -2.70
N TYR A 123 -3.18 0.90 -4.02
CA TYR A 123 -3.29 2.02 -4.95
C TYR A 123 -4.45 1.80 -5.91
N PRO A 124 -5.38 2.77 -6.07
CA PRO A 124 -6.50 2.65 -7.00
C PRO A 124 -6.04 2.94 -8.45
N ILE A 125 -5.00 2.26 -8.92
CA ILE A 125 -4.43 2.44 -10.25
C ILE A 125 -4.27 1.09 -10.93
N GLU A 126 -4.48 1.05 -12.24
CA GLU A 126 -4.05 -0.05 -13.08
C GLU A 126 -2.72 0.32 -13.74
N THR A 127 -1.72 -0.55 -13.62
CA THR A 127 -0.37 -0.27 -14.11
C THR A 127 0.29 -1.52 -14.69
N THR A 128 1.51 -1.38 -15.22
CA THR A 128 2.34 -2.49 -15.74
C THR A 128 3.77 -2.34 -15.22
N PRO A 129 4.59 -3.41 -15.20
CA PRO A 129 5.99 -3.30 -14.81
C PRO A 129 6.77 -2.24 -15.62
N ALA A 130 6.53 -2.14 -16.93
CA ALA A 130 7.16 -1.13 -17.77
C ALA A 130 6.74 0.30 -17.41
N LYS A 131 5.46 0.54 -17.11
CA LYS A 131 4.95 1.84 -16.65
C LYS A 131 5.57 2.23 -15.32
N GLU A 132 5.71 1.28 -14.40
CA GLU A 132 6.30 1.51 -13.08
C GLU A 132 7.80 1.81 -13.15
N TYR A 133 8.53 1.13 -14.04
CA TYR A 133 9.91 1.47 -14.34
C TYR A 133 10.02 2.89 -14.91
N ALA A 134 9.21 3.23 -15.92
CA ALA A 134 9.19 4.55 -16.50
C ALA A 134 8.90 5.63 -15.44
N ALA A 135 7.94 5.40 -14.55
CA ALA A 135 7.58 6.34 -13.51
C ALA A 135 8.75 6.70 -12.56
N VAL A 136 9.68 5.77 -12.31
CA VAL A 136 10.82 6.03 -11.40
C VAL A 136 12.08 6.50 -12.13
N THR A 137 12.17 6.30 -13.45
CA THR A 137 13.33 6.71 -14.25
C THR A 137 13.11 7.96 -15.09
N ASP A 138 11.86 8.31 -15.38
CA ASP A 138 11.46 9.48 -16.15
C ASP A 138 10.61 10.43 -15.29
N GLU A 139 10.95 11.71 -15.33
CA GLU A 139 10.34 12.72 -14.46
C GLU A 139 8.88 13.02 -14.83
N GLU A 140 8.58 13.07 -16.13
CA GLU A 140 7.22 13.35 -16.60
C GLU A 140 6.29 12.17 -16.30
N GLU A 141 6.78 10.95 -16.50
CA GLU A 141 6.07 9.73 -16.13
C GLU A 141 5.85 9.63 -14.61
N GLY A 142 6.85 10.00 -13.80
CA GLY A 142 6.71 10.02 -12.34
C GLY A 142 5.66 11.01 -11.85
N LEU A 143 5.58 12.20 -12.47
CA LEU A 143 4.53 13.18 -12.21
C LEU A 143 3.15 12.66 -12.63
N ARG A 144 3.06 12.01 -13.80
CA ARG A 144 1.81 11.40 -14.29
C ARG A 144 1.32 10.32 -13.35
N ALA A 145 2.20 9.40 -12.94
CA ALA A 145 1.88 8.31 -12.03
C ALA A 145 1.44 8.82 -10.64
N SER A 146 2.09 9.87 -10.13
CA SER A 146 1.69 10.50 -8.86
C SER A 146 0.28 11.10 -8.94
N LYS A 147 -0.05 11.81 -10.03
CA LYS A 147 -1.39 12.36 -10.28
C LYS A 147 -2.46 11.27 -10.44
N ALA A 148 -2.15 10.23 -11.22
CA ALA A 148 -3.07 9.12 -11.47
C ALA A 148 -3.50 8.39 -10.19
N SER A 149 -2.65 8.39 -9.16
CA SER A 149 -2.96 7.79 -7.85
C SER A 149 -3.93 8.58 -6.97
N GLY A 150 -4.44 9.73 -7.44
CA GLY A 150 -5.28 10.63 -6.63
C GLY A 150 -4.52 11.22 -5.44
N GLY A 151 -3.21 11.41 -5.57
CA GLY A 151 -2.33 11.93 -4.51
C GLY A 151 -1.92 10.90 -3.45
N LYS A 152 -2.34 9.63 -3.56
CA LYS A 152 -1.95 8.56 -2.61
C LYS A 152 -0.50 8.11 -2.78
N ARG A 153 0.11 8.37 -3.93
CA ARG A 153 1.48 8.02 -4.26
C ARG A 153 2.27 9.28 -4.60
N ASN A 154 3.43 9.42 -3.96
CA ASN A 154 4.43 10.43 -4.31
C ASN A 154 5.66 9.72 -4.88
N VAL A 155 5.81 9.75 -6.21
CA VAL A 155 6.99 9.20 -6.88
C VAL A 155 8.13 10.20 -6.75
N ARG A 156 9.12 9.87 -5.91
CA ARG A 156 10.29 10.72 -5.71
C ARG A 156 11.29 10.54 -6.85
N ARG A 157 12.02 11.61 -7.15
CA ARG A 157 12.99 11.65 -8.24
C ARG A 157 14.32 11.01 -7.81
N LEU A 158 14.93 10.26 -8.72
CA LEU A 158 16.26 9.67 -8.51
C LEU A 158 17.29 10.74 -8.10
N ALA A 159 17.37 11.84 -8.85
CA ALA A 159 18.32 12.92 -8.57
C ALA A 159 18.15 13.49 -7.15
N GLN A 160 16.90 13.66 -6.69
CA GLN A 160 16.63 14.14 -5.34
C GLN A 160 17.07 13.13 -4.27
N LEU A 161 16.78 11.84 -4.48
CA LEU A 161 17.11 10.79 -3.51
C LEU A 161 18.60 10.48 -3.47
N ARG A 162 19.29 10.57 -4.60
CA ARG A 162 20.75 10.49 -4.69
C ARG A 162 21.42 11.57 -3.83
N GLU A 163 20.84 12.76 -3.81
CA GLU A 163 21.37 13.88 -3.03
C GLU A 163 21.00 13.82 -1.53
N HIS A 164 20.10 12.92 -1.14
CA HIS A 164 19.67 12.77 0.24
C HIS A 164 20.82 12.30 1.14
N ALA A 165 21.03 12.96 2.28
CA ALA A 165 22.15 12.70 3.18
C ALA A 165 22.31 11.21 3.53
N THR A 166 21.20 10.55 3.93
CA THR A 166 21.19 9.12 4.25
C THR A 166 21.58 8.23 3.06
N ALA A 167 21.19 8.58 1.84
CA ALA A 167 21.51 7.79 0.66
C ALA A 167 23.01 7.90 0.30
N LYS A 168 23.57 9.11 0.41
CA LYS A 168 25.01 9.35 0.23
C LYS A 168 25.84 8.66 1.29
N GLU A 169 25.48 8.84 2.56
CA GLU A 169 26.20 8.25 3.68
C GLU A 169 26.16 6.71 3.63
N ALA A 170 25.04 6.13 3.20
CA ALA A 170 24.91 4.68 3.04
C ALA A 170 25.65 4.14 1.79
N GLY A 171 26.11 5.03 0.89
CA GLY A 171 26.74 4.64 -0.37
C GLY A 171 25.78 3.90 -1.30
N LEU A 172 24.54 4.38 -1.42
CA LEU A 172 23.56 3.80 -2.33
C LEU A 172 23.93 4.08 -3.79
N LEU A 173 23.82 3.05 -4.62
CA LEU A 173 23.92 3.14 -6.07
C LEU A 173 22.58 3.58 -6.66
N ASP A 174 22.61 4.19 -7.85
CA ASP A 174 21.40 4.59 -8.57
C ASP A 174 20.44 3.40 -8.80
N ALA A 175 20.99 2.21 -9.08
CA ALA A 175 20.22 0.97 -9.22
C ALA A 175 19.49 0.57 -7.92
N GLU A 176 20.13 0.75 -6.76
CA GLU A 176 19.52 0.44 -5.47
C GLU A 176 18.42 1.45 -5.14
N ILE A 177 18.63 2.74 -5.44
CA ILE A 177 17.61 3.78 -5.25
C ILE A 177 16.39 3.48 -6.14
N ILE A 178 16.60 3.16 -7.42
CA ILE A 178 15.52 2.78 -8.34
C ILE A 178 14.76 1.54 -7.84
N ALA A 179 15.49 0.50 -7.41
CA ALA A 179 14.87 -0.72 -6.93
C ALA A 179 14.03 -0.48 -5.65
N LEU A 180 14.53 0.36 -4.73
CA LEU A 180 13.78 0.78 -3.55
C LEU A 180 12.55 1.62 -3.91
N LEU A 181 12.66 2.53 -4.87
CA LEU A 181 11.52 3.30 -5.38
C LEU A 181 10.43 2.39 -5.96
N LEU A 182 10.82 1.42 -6.78
CA LEU A 182 9.89 0.42 -7.33
C LEU A 182 9.21 -0.39 -6.23
N TYR A 183 9.97 -0.85 -5.22
CA TYR A 183 9.43 -1.61 -4.09
C TYR A 183 8.48 -0.80 -3.22
N THR A 184 8.70 0.51 -3.07
CA THR A 184 7.77 1.38 -2.33
C THR A 184 6.56 1.83 -3.15
N GLY A 185 6.56 1.53 -4.45
CA GLY A 185 5.42 1.68 -5.34
C GLY A 185 4.64 0.38 -5.57
N PRO A 186 3.80 0.32 -6.61
CA PRO A 186 3.00 -0.84 -7.00
C PRO A 186 3.75 -2.17 -7.15
N MET A 187 5.02 -2.15 -7.58
CA MET A 187 5.78 -3.35 -7.91
C MET A 187 6.07 -4.27 -6.71
N TYR A 188 5.92 -3.78 -5.48
CA TYR A 188 6.03 -4.57 -4.25
C TYR A 188 5.22 -5.87 -4.30
N MET A 189 4.07 -5.84 -4.99
CA MET A 189 3.16 -6.98 -5.11
C MET A 189 3.80 -8.13 -5.89
N LEU A 190 4.39 -7.83 -7.06
CA LEU A 190 5.02 -8.82 -7.91
C LEU A 190 6.32 -9.36 -7.30
N TYR A 191 7.13 -8.51 -6.67
CA TYR A 191 8.35 -8.97 -5.97
C TYR A 191 8.01 -9.86 -4.78
N ASN A 192 6.97 -9.53 -4.02
CA ASN A 192 6.50 -10.39 -2.95
C ASN A 192 5.93 -11.70 -3.49
N ALA A 193 5.27 -11.69 -4.64
CA ALA A 193 4.78 -12.91 -5.28
C ALA A 193 5.93 -13.84 -5.71
N VAL A 194 7.02 -13.29 -6.27
CA VAL A 194 8.24 -14.06 -6.55
C VAL A 194 8.76 -14.74 -5.28
N LEU A 195 8.90 -13.97 -4.20
CA LEU A 195 9.52 -14.46 -2.96
C LEU A 195 8.62 -15.43 -2.18
N ARG A 196 7.31 -15.21 -2.19
CA ARG A 196 6.34 -16.08 -1.49
C ARG A 196 5.89 -17.27 -2.32
N ARG A 197 6.11 -17.22 -3.64
CA ARG A 197 5.48 -18.15 -4.62
C ARG A 197 3.97 -18.24 -4.42
N PHE A 198 3.38 -17.12 -4.04
CA PHE A 198 1.98 -17.00 -3.70
C PHE A 198 1.55 -15.54 -3.88
N PRO A 199 0.31 -15.28 -4.31
CA PRO A 199 -0.69 -16.25 -4.77
C PRO A 199 -0.45 -16.75 -6.18
N ASP A 200 -1.02 -17.90 -6.51
CA ASP A 200 -0.83 -18.58 -7.79
C ASP A 200 -1.14 -17.69 -8.99
N HIS A 201 -2.18 -16.86 -8.93
CA HIS A 201 -2.53 -16.01 -10.05
C HIS A 201 -1.50 -14.89 -10.27
N HIS A 202 -0.94 -14.30 -9.19
CA HIS A 202 0.19 -13.40 -9.31
C HIS A 202 1.44 -14.12 -9.83
N VAL A 203 1.71 -15.34 -9.35
CA VAL A 203 2.85 -16.13 -9.84
C VAL A 203 2.73 -16.44 -11.33
N LYS A 204 1.54 -16.83 -11.80
CA LYS A 204 1.26 -17.04 -13.23
C LYS A 204 1.44 -15.74 -14.03
N ALA A 205 1.00 -14.61 -13.47
CA ALA A 205 1.17 -13.30 -14.11
C ALA A 205 2.64 -12.91 -14.29
N LEU A 206 3.57 -13.43 -13.47
CA LEU A 206 5.01 -13.18 -13.63
C LEU A 206 5.59 -13.75 -14.94
N GLY A 207 4.97 -14.77 -15.55
CA GLY A 207 5.47 -15.36 -16.80
C GLY A 207 6.91 -15.86 -16.70
N GLY A 208 7.33 -16.35 -15.53
CA GLY A 208 8.70 -16.81 -15.30
C GLY A 208 9.71 -15.71 -14.94
N ASN A 209 9.31 -14.44 -14.93
CA ASN A 209 10.16 -13.34 -14.50
C ASN A 209 10.45 -13.42 -12.99
N ARG A 210 11.73 -13.51 -12.64
CA ARG A 210 12.20 -13.65 -11.25
C ARG A 210 12.62 -12.33 -10.61
N TYR A 211 12.74 -11.25 -11.38
CA TYR A 211 13.23 -9.95 -10.89
C TYR A 211 14.53 -10.06 -10.07
N ALA A 212 15.44 -10.94 -10.47
CA ALA A 212 16.61 -11.32 -9.69
C ALA A 212 17.51 -10.11 -9.39
N THR A 213 17.79 -9.30 -10.39
CA THR A 213 18.61 -8.08 -10.29
C THR A 213 17.93 -7.07 -9.38
N THR A 214 16.64 -6.82 -9.60
CA THR A 214 15.89 -5.81 -8.83
C THR A 214 15.77 -6.19 -7.36
N ILE A 215 15.43 -7.45 -7.05
CA ILE A 215 15.29 -7.91 -5.66
C ILE A 215 16.65 -7.92 -4.94
N ASN A 216 17.73 -8.32 -5.60
CA ASN A 216 19.08 -8.19 -5.04
C ASN A 216 19.44 -6.72 -4.75
N CYS A 217 19.09 -5.78 -5.63
CA CYS A 217 19.29 -4.35 -5.41
C CYS A 217 18.46 -3.82 -4.22
N ILE A 218 17.22 -4.27 -4.04
CA ILE A 218 16.39 -3.94 -2.87
C ILE A 218 17.09 -4.41 -1.59
N VAL A 219 17.52 -5.67 -1.55
CA VAL A 219 18.19 -6.25 -0.36
C VAL A 219 19.49 -5.51 -0.05
N SER A 220 20.32 -5.26 -1.06
CA SER A 220 21.56 -4.49 -0.91
C SER A 220 21.29 -3.08 -0.35
N GLY A 221 20.30 -2.37 -0.92
CA GLY A 221 19.92 -1.04 -0.47
C GLY A 221 19.44 -1.02 0.99
N ILE A 222 18.60 -1.98 1.39
CA ILE A 222 18.13 -2.10 2.78
C ILE A 222 19.29 -2.36 3.74
N ILE A 223 20.21 -3.28 3.40
CA ILE A 223 21.37 -3.61 4.24
C ILE A 223 22.30 -2.39 4.42
N LYS A 224 22.50 -1.60 3.36
CA LYS A 224 23.29 -0.36 3.45
C LYS A 224 22.62 0.66 4.36
N LEU A 225 21.32 0.87 4.19
CA LEU A 225 20.55 1.80 5.04
C LEU A 225 20.50 1.35 6.50
N SER A 226 20.37 0.05 6.77
CA SER A 226 20.27 -0.48 8.14
C SER A 226 21.54 -0.24 8.97
N ARG A 227 22.70 -0.07 8.33
CA ARG A 227 23.96 0.26 9.03
C ARG A 227 23.93 1.65 9.66
N LEU A 228 23.15 2.58 9.08
CA LEU A 228 22.99 3.94 9.60
C LEU A 228 21.76 4.06 10.51
N MET A 229 20.72 3.27 10.25
CA MET A 229 19.46 3.32 10.98
C MET A 229 19.44 2.33 12.15
N LYS A 230 20.25 2.60 13.19
CA LYS A 230 20.18 1.82 14.43
C LYS A 230 18.79 1.96 15.05
N LEU A 231 18.03 0.87 15.07
CA LEU A 231 16.73 0.82 15.71
C LEU A 231 16.92 0.94 17.23
N PRO A 232 16.29 1.92 17.89
CA PRO A 232 16.27 1.95 19.35
C PRO A 232 15.65 0.66 19.89
N SER A 233 16.21 0.10 20.96
CA SER A 233 15.71 -1.13 21.59
C SER A 233 14.26 -1.04 22.07
N GLU A 234 13.78 0.17 22.32
CA GLU A 234 12.41 0.46 22.77
C GLU A 234 11.43 0.72 21.61
N ARG A 235 11.90 0.71 20.36
CA ARG A 235 11.05 1.03 19.21
C ARG A 235 10.14 -0.13 18.85
N LEU A 236 8.85 0.01 19.19
CA LEU A 236 7.79 -0.87 18.73
C LEU A 236 7.44 -0.56 17.26
N VAL A 237 7.39 -1.61 16.44
CA VAL A 237 6.92 -1.53 15.05
C VAL A 237 5.63 -2.34 14.96
N PHE A 238 4.58 -1.71 14.46
CA PHE A 238 3.27 -2.34 14.31
C PHE A 238 3.01 -2.70 12.86
N ARG A 239 2.39 -3.86 12.64
CA ARG A 239 1.92 -4.30 11.32
C ARG A 239 0.46 -4.72 11.41
N GLY A 240 -0.40 -3.99 10.71
CA GLY A 240 -1.80 -4.38 10.54
C GLY A 240 -1.92 -5.57 9.59
N LEU A 241 -2.51 -6.66 10.08
CA LEU A 241 -3.01 -7.78 9.29
C LEU A 241 -4.54 -7.82 9.49
N GLY A 242 -5.31 -7.94 8.43
CA GLY A 242 -6.78 -8.04 8.49
C GLY A 242 -7.26 -9.33 7.84
N GLY A 243 -8.48 -9.76 8.14
CA GLY A 243 -9.13 -10.90 7.47
C GLY A 243 -8.51 -12.27 7.76
N ARG A 244 -7.82 -12.46 8.89
CA ARG A 244 -7.33 -13.77 9.33
C ARG A 244 -8.16 -14.28 10.50
N GLU A 245 -8.52 -15.55 10.48
CA GLU A 245 -8.91 -16.22 11.71
C GLU A 245 -7.69 -16.34 12.61
N VAL A 246 -7.79 -15.78 13.83
CA VAL A 246 -6.81 -16.06 14.87
C VAL A 246 -7.00 -17.51 15.35
N PRO A 247 -5.94 -18.23 15.76
CA PRO A 247 -6.09 -19.57 16.31
C PRO A 247 -7.13 -19.58 17.43
N GLU A 248 -7.92 -20.65 17.54
CA GLU A 248 -9.02 -20.73 18.53
C GLU A 248 -8.59 -20.40 19.96
N ALA A 249 -7.35 -20.73 20.34
CA ALA A 249 -6.78 -20.38 21.64
C ALA A 249 -6.79 -18.89 21.96
N PHE A 250 -6.78 -18.00 20.96
CA PHE A 250 -6.88 -16.55 21.13
C PHE A 250 -8.33 -16.04 21.13
N LYS A 251 -9.31 -16.91 20.86
CA LYS A 251 -10.76 -16.60 20.90
C LYS A 251 -11.38 -16.95 22.26
N VAL A 252 -10.66 -17.70 23.11
CA VAL A 252 -11.10 -18.07 24.47
C VAL A 252 -10.45 -17.12 25.48
N ALA A 253 -11.21 -16.66 26.48
CA ALA A 253 -10.64 -15.89 27.58
C ALA A 253 -9.75 -16.79 28.45
N ASP A 254 -8.58 -16.28 28.85
CA ASP A 254 -7.75 -16.95 29.86
C ASP A 254 -8.58 -17.09 31.14
N GLY A 255 -8.79 -18.35 31.55
CA GLY A 255 -9.52 -18.71 32.77
C GLY A 255 -8.70 -18.53 34.03
#